data_AF-A0AB39ZC61-F1
#
_entry.id   AF-A0AB39ZC61-F1
#
_cell.length_a   1.000
_cell.length_b   1.000
_cell.length_c   1.000
_cell.angle_alpha   90.00
_cell.angle_beta   90.00
_cell.angle_gamma   90.00
#
_symmetry.space_group_name_H-M   'P 1'
#
loop_
_entity.id
_entity.type
_entity.pdbx_description
1 polymer ?
#
loop_
_entity_poly.entity_id
_entity_poly.type
_entity_poly.pdbx_seq_one_letter_code
_entity_poly.pdbx_strand_id
1 'polypeptide(L)'
;MVVKLIKGLKREIRPCVLKYMPYFVMSYYFMEVLYSVVNTPLVGRERAIVMDVNEVFGHFYTTFDVLLTIGAIFLILGTRMEASGVTLLLIGRVVHRLFFSIWTIFFYFLFTDSLDVGSLLMLMAAKITLRDQNEWPQMGESRYQMMLLGGRLCLSSLFIMWLDEGMETFFSIVSIGLLLFISLGFHCKLFAYLTVVALLYHDVFSNHWSMLWGWNDTLLSMQYFSLLFCKIGGFLMLSELGGGKWSIDGFRNRKAVKWEKKGNYRIIKSQAAA
;
A
#
# COMPACT_ATOMS: atom_id res chain seq x y z
N MET A 1 -25.86 -23.76 2.10
CA MET A 1 -24.56 -24.41 1.76
C MET A 1 -23.57 -23.39 1.18
N VAL A 2 -23.96 -22.61 0.17
CA VAL A 2 -23.16 -21.55 -0.49
C VAL A 2 -22.53 -20.55 0.49
N VAL A 3 -23.28 -20.05 1.49
CA VAL A 3 -22.76 -19.09 2.49
C VAL A 3 -21.65 -19.68 3.37
N LYS A 4 -21.69 -20.99 3.67
CA LYS A 4 -20.63 -21.68 4.43
C LYS A 4 -19.38 -21.89 3.56
N LEU A 5 -19.57 -22.19 2.27
CA LEU A 5 -18.51 -22.35 1.29
C LEU A 5 -17.78 -21.01 1.03
N ILE A 6 -18.52 -19.91 0.87
CA ILE A 6 -17.96 -18.55 0.75
C ILE A 6 -17.21 -18.13 2.03
N LYS A 7 -17.74 -18.46 3.21
CA LYS A 7 -17.05 -18.19 4.48
C LYS A 7 -15.78 -19.01 4.64
N GLY A 8 -15.76 -20.26 4.17
CA GLY A 8 -14.58 -21.13 4.14
C GLY A 8 -13.50 -20.57 3.20
N LEU A 9 -13.89 -20.26 1.96
CA LEU A 9 -13.00 -19.68 0.96
C LEU A 9 -12.39 -18.35 1.43
N LYS A 10 -13.19 -17.48 2.06
CA LYS A 10 -12.72 -16.22 2.66
C LYS A 10 -11.68 -16.44 3.77
N ARG A 11 -11.73 -17.58 4.47
CA ARG A 11 -10.81 -17.93 5.57
C ARG A 11 -9.45 -18.43 5.06
N GLU A 12 -9.42 -19.04 3.86
CA GLU A 12 -8.18 -19.46 3.18
C GLU A 12 -7.55 -18.35 2.33
N ILE A 13 -8.35 -17.51 1.67
CA ILE A 13 -7.86 -16.43 0.81
C ILE A 13 -7.10 -15.38 1.64
N ARG A 14 -7.63 -15.01 2.81
CA ARG A 14 -7.05 -13.97 3.67
C ARG A 14 -5.58 -14.23 4.05
N PRO A 15 -5.19 -15.40 4.61
CA PRO A 15 -3.79 -15.68 4.92
C PRO A 15 -2.92 -15.79 3.66
N CYS A 16 -3.46 -16.29 2.54
CA CYS A 16 -2.72 -16.34 1.27
C CYS A 16 -2.40 -14.93 0.77
N VAL A 17 -3.39 -14.04 0.70
CA VAL A 17 -3.21 -12.65 0.26
C VAL A 17 -2.19 -11.95 1.15
N LEU A 18 -2.32 -12.04 2.48
CA LEU A 18 -1.37 -11.41 3.41
C LEU A 18 0.04 -12.00 3.31
N LYS A 19 0.20 -13.24 2.84
CA LYS A 19 1.49 -13.89 2.63
C LYS A 19 2.14 -13.49 1.29
N TYR A 20 1.36 -13.38 0.21
CA TYR A 20 1.89 -13.14 -1.14
C TYR A 20 1.99 -11.66 -1.53
N MET A 21 1.06 -10.80 -1.09
CA MET A 21 1.07 -9.38 -1.43
C MET A 21 2.34 -8.62 -0.97
N PRO A 22 3.00 -8.99 0.13
CA PRO A 22 4.32 -8.47 0.45
C PRO A 22 5.34 -8.61 -0.68
N TYR A 23 5.38 -9.75 -1.37
CA TYR A 23 6.31 -9.96 -2.48
C TYR A 23 5.97 -9.08 -3.68
N PHE A 24 4.68 -8.77 -3.87
CA PHE A 24 4.25 -7.87 -4.95
C PHE A 24 4.71 -6.44 -4.70
N VAL A 25 4.60 -5.95 -3.46
CA VAL A 25 5.17 -4.64 -3.07
C VAL A 25 6.69 -4.65 -3.19
N MET A 26 7.35 -5.70 -2.70
CA MET A 26 8.81 -5.80 -2.74
C MET A 26 9.38 -5.95 -4.16
N SER A 27 8.59 -6.47 -5.11
CA SER A 27 9.02 -6.55 -6.51
C SER A 27 9.41 -5.18 -7.06
N TYR A 28 8.67 -4.13 -6.71
CA TYR A 28 8.91 -2.77 -7.19
C TYR A 28 10.27 -2.26 -6.76
N TYR A 29 10.61 -2.43 -5.48
CA TYR A 29 11.93 -2.07 -4.95
C TYR A 29 13.07 -2.89 -5.55
N PHE A 30 12.82 -4.17 -5.83
CA PHE A 30 13.81 -5.01 -6.51
C PHE A 30 14.08 -4.51 -7.93
N MET A 31 13.02 -4.16 -8.67
CA MET A 31 13.16 -3.59 -10.01
C MET A 31 13.80 -2.20 -10.01
N GLU A 32 13.52 -1.37 -9.01
CA GLU A 32 14.17 -0.06 -8.85
C GLU A 32 15.68 -0.20 -8.61
N VAL A 33 16.09 -1.15 -7.76
CA VAL A 33 17.50 -1.52 -7.58
C VAL A 33 18.11 -1.99 -8.89
N LEU A 34 17.46 -2.93 -9.58
CA LEU A 34 17.97 -3.50 -10.83
C LEU A 34 18.13 -2.43 -11.91
N TYR A 35 17.14 -1.53 -12.05
CA TYR A 35 17.22 -0.40 -12.97
C TYR A 35 18.36 0.56 -12.61
N SER A 36 18.52 0.89 -11.33
CA SER A 36 19.57 1.80 -10.86
C SER A 36 20.97 1.22 -11.03
N VAL A 37 21.13 -0.10 -10.90
CA VAL A 37 22.40 -0.81 -11.08
C VAL A 37 22.77 -0.91 -12.57
N VAL A 38 21.81 -1.20 -13.44
CA VAL A 38 22.06 -1.30 -14.89
C VAL A 38 22.31 0.08 -15.50
N ASN A 39 21.54 1.10 -15.06
CA ASN A 39 21.56 2.45 -15.60
C ASN A 39 22.24 3.45 -14.65
N THR A 40 23.18 3.02 -13.81
CA THR A 40 23.90 3.89 -12.86
C THR A 40 24.46 5.20 -13.45
N PRO A 41 25.07 5.22 -14.66
CA PRO A 41 25.56 6.48 -15.23
C PRO A 41 24.42 7.46 -15.55
N LEU A 42 23.28 6.96 -16.01
CA LEU A 42 22.12 7.77 -16.37
C LEU A 42 21.41 8.30 -15.11
N VAL A 43 21.09 7.41 -14.18
CA VAL A 43 20.38 7.73 -12.93
C VAL A 43 21.21 8.68 -12.05
N GLY A 44 22.52 8.44 -11.93
CA GLY A 44 23.37 9.32 -11.14
C GLY A 44 23.49 10.73 -11.72
N ARG A 45 23.51 10.85 -13.06
CA ARG A 45 23.54 12.13 -13.74
C ARG A 45 22.21 12.86 -13.63
N GLU A 46 21.08 12.17 -13.82
CA GLU A 46 19.75 12.74 -13.59
C GLU A 46 19.61 13.27 -12.17
N ARG A 47 20.04 12.49 -11.17
CA ARG A 47 19.99 12.91 -9.77
C ARG A 47 20.89 14.12 -9.49
N ALA A 48 22.08 14.18 -10.09
CA ALA A 48 22.97 15.33 -9.98
C ALA A 48 22.37 16.59 -10.59
N ILE A 49 21.74 16.48 -11.77
CA ILE A 49 21.05 17.59 -12.45
C ILE A 49 19.90 18.11 -11.59
N VAL A 50 19.07 17.22 -11.03
CA VAL A 50 17.92 17.62 -10.21
C VAL A 50 18.34 18.28 -8.90
N MET A 51 19.42 17.82 -8.30
CA MET A 51 19.95 18.40 -7.06
C MET A 51 20.79 19.68 -7.29
N ASP A 52 21.10 20.01 -8.55
CA ASP A 52 22.05 21.07 -8.94
C ASP A 52 23.44 20.89 -8.26
N VAL A 53 23.94 19.65 -8.27
CA VAL A 53 25.24 19.28 -7.67
C VAL A 53 26.13 18.59 -8.69
N ASN A 54 27.42 18.49 -8.39
CA ASN A 54 28.40 17.75 -9.19
C ASN A 54 27.95 16.29 -9.42
N GLU A 55 28.17 15.78 -10.63
CA GLU A 55 27.83 14.41 -11.07
C GLU A 55 28.38 13.34 -10.12
N VAL A 56 29.57 13.55 -9.53
CA VAL A 56 30.16 12.64 -8.54
C VAL A 56 29.28 12.45 -7.31
N PHE A 57 28.63 13.52 -6.83
CA PHE A 57 27.73 13.45 -5.68
C PHE A 57 26.46 12.66 -6.04
N GLY A 58 25.93 12.85 -7.27
CA GLY A 58 24.79 12.09 -7.77
C GLY A 58 25.06 10.58 -7.85
N HIS A 59 26.24 10.17 -8.33
CA HIS A 59 26.63 8.76 -8.34
C HIS A 59 26.83 8.18 -6.93
N PHE A 60 27.45 8.95 -6.03
CA PHE A 60 27.63 8.53 -4.64
C PHE A 60 26.27 8.31 -3.96
N TYR A 61 25.35 9.27 -4.11
CA TYR A 61 24.00 9.17 -3.58
C TYR A 61 23.23 7.98 -4.19
N THR A 62 23.36 7.74 -5.49
CA THR A 62 22.74 6.58 -6.16
C THR A 62 23.24 5.26 -5.59
N THR A 63 24.54 5.15 -5.35
CA THR A 63 25.14 3.94 -4.77
C THR A 63 24.65 3.74 -3.33
N PHE A 64 24.60 4.81 -2.53
CA PHE A 64 24.07 4.75 -1.16
C PHE A 64 22.60 4.30 -1.12
N ASP A 65 21.77 4.87 -1.99
CA ASP A 65 20.34 4.55 -2.10
C ASP A 65 20.10 3.09 -2.53
N VAL A 66 20.88 2.59 -3.49
CA VAL A 66 20.87 1.18 -3.90
C VAL A 66 21.27 0.26 -2.74
N LEU A 67 22.31 0.59 -1.98
CA LEU A 67 22.73 -0.22 -0.83
C LEU A 67 21.68 -0.21 0.29
N LEU A 68 21.07 0.95 0.56
CA LEU A 68 20.03 1.09 1.57
C LEU A 68 18.79 0.26 1.19
N THR A 69 18.36 0.33 -0.06
CA THR A 69 17.20 -0.44 -0.57
C THR A 69 17.48 -1.94 -0.56
N ILE A 70 18.65 -2.40 -1.00
CA ILE A 70 19.07 -3.82 -0.88
C ILE A 70 19.04 -4.28 0.58
N GLY A 71 19.63 -3.50 1.48
CA GLY A 71 19.64 -3.81 2.91
C GLY A 71 18.23 -3.91 3.49
N ALA A 72 17.33 -3.02 3.08
CA ALA A 72 15.95 -3.07 3.52
C ALA A 72 15.17 -4.26 2.94
N ILE A 73 15.39 -4.60 1.67
CA ILE A 73 14.80 -5.81 1.04
C ILE A 73 15.24 -7.06 1.81
N PHE A 74 16.53 -7.17 2.12
CA PHE A 74 17.06 -8.28 2.90
C PHE A 74 16.46 -8.35 4.30
N LEU A 75 16.29 -7.21 4.98
CA LEU A 75 15.65 -7.18 6.30
C LEU A 75 14.17 -7.60 6.25
N ILE A 76 13.42 -7.20 5.22
CA ILE A 76 11.98 -7.48 5.08
C ILE A 76 11.71 -8.93 4.66
N LEU A 77 12.49 -9.47 3.72
CA LEU A 77 12.25 -10.80 3.16
C LEU A 77 13.11 -11.89 3.80
N GLY A 78 14.34 -11.56 4.22
CA GLY A 78 15.32 -12.52 4.72
C GLY A 78 15.38 -12.66 6.24
N THR A 79 14.83 -11.70 7.01
CA THR A 79 14.92 -11.72 8.47
C THR A 79 13.57 -11.55 9.16
N ARG A 80 13.52 -11.83 10.48
CA ARG A 80 12.34 -11.53 11.32
C ARG A 80 12.22 -10.05 11.72
N MET A 81 13.13 -9.18 11.24
CA MET A 81 13.16 -7.75 11.59
C MET A 81 12.43 -6.89 10.54
N GLU A 82 11.26 -7.34 10.10
CA GLU A 82 10.48 -6.73 9.01
C GLU A 82 10.14 -5.26 9.28
N ALA A 83 9.78 -4.94 10.53
CA ALA A 83 9.49 -3.57 10.95
C ALA A 83 10.69 -2.63 10.73
N SER A 84 11.91 -3.10 11.03
CA SER A 84 13.13 -2.31 10.85
C SER A 84 13.43 -2.05 9.37
N GLY A 85 13.22 -3.05 8.51
CA GLY A 85 13.41 -2.91 7.07
C GLY A 85 12.40 -1.95 6.44
N VAL A 86 11.12 -2.03 6.82
CA VAL A 86 10.11 -1.07 6.34
C VAL A 86 10.40 0.34 6.83
N THR A 87 10.82 0.51 8.09
CA THR A 87 11.24 1.84 8.57
C THR A 87 12.47 2.37 7.85
N LEU A 88 13.41 1.51 7.46
CA LEU A 88 14.59 1.89 6.69
C LEU A 88 14.18 2.39 5.30
N LEU A 89 13.28 1.70 4.59
CA LEU A 89 12.72 2.16 3.31
C LEU A 89 12.00 3.50 3.47
N LEU A 90 11.16 3.64 4.50
CA LEU A 90 10.45 4.89 4.75
C LEU A 90 11.41 6.06 5.00
N ILE A 91 12.45 5.86 5.82
CA ILE A 91 13.49 6.88 6.05
C ILE A 91 14.21 7.21 4.74
N GLY A 92 14.61 6.18 3.98
CA GLY A 92 15.23 6.37 2.66
C GLY A 92 14.37 7.22 1.73
N ARG A 93 13.06 6.92 1.65
CA ARG A 93 12.09 7.69 0.87
C ARG A 93 11.88 9.11 1.40
N VAL A 94 11.85 9.33 2.72
CA VAL A 94 11.76 10.68 3.30
C VAL A 94 13.01 11.49 2.96
N VAL A 95 14.19 10.89 3.04
CA VAL A 95 15.45 11.53 2.66
C VAL A 95 15.45 11.86 1.17
N HIS A 96 15.08 10.89 0.32
CA HIS A 96 14.89 11.10 -1.12
C HIS A 96 13.93 12.27 -1.37
N ARG A 97 12.78 12.31 -0.69
CA ARG A 97 11.81 13.39 -0.81
C ARG A 97 12.39 14.75 -0.42
N LEU A 98 13.13 14.85 0.69
CA LEU A 98 13.75 16.11 1.12
C LEU A 98 14.75 16.63 0.09
N PHE A 99 15.50 15.74 -0.55
CA PHE A 99 16.47 16.13 -1.56
C PHE A 99 15.85 16.44 -2.93
N PHE A 100 14.85 15.68 -3.38
CA PHE A 100 14.31 15.79 -4.74
C PHE A 100 12.98 16.55 -4.80
N SER A 101 12.03 16.30 -3.88
CA SER A 101 10.67 16.87 -3.96
C SER A 101 10.61 18.36 -3.62
N ILE A 102 11.60 18.94 -2.94
CA ILE A 102 11.69 20.40 -2.74
C ILE A 102 12.04 21.10 -4.06
N TRP A 103 12.77 20.42 -4.94
CA TRP A 103 13.24 20.95 -6.22
C TRP A 103 12.27 20.65 -7.38
N THR A 104 11.63 19.48 -7.35
CA THR A 104 10.64 19.08 -8.35
C THR A 104 9.22 19.39 -7.86
N ILE A 105 8.65 20.54 -8.25
CA ILE A 105 7.22 20.89 -8.06
C ILE A 105 6.33 20.00 -8.98
N PHE A 106 6.69 18.73 -9.17
CA PHE A 106 5.94 17.79 -9.98
C PHE A 106 4.92 17.08 -9.09
N PHE A 107 3.66 17.53 -9.17
CA PHE A 107 2.52 16.97 -8.45
C PHE A 107 2.43 15.43 -8.57
N TYR A 108 2.74 14.87 -9.75
CA TYR A 108 2.73 13.43 -10.00
C TYR A 108 3.73 12.64 -9.15
N PHE A 109 4.92 13.18 -8.91
CA PHE A 109 5.95 12.52 -8.10
C PHE A 109 5.51 12.41 -6.64
N LEU A 110 4.94 13.49 -6.09
CA LEU A 110 4.47 13.55 -4.71
C LEU A 110 3.31 12.58 -4.44
N PHE A 111 2.39 12.41 -5.40
CA PHE A 111 1.31 11.43 -5.26
C PHE A 111 1.79 9.99 -5.44
N THR A 112 2.74 9.74 -6.35
CA THR A 112 3.35 8.41 -6.53
C THR A 112 4.10 7.99 -5.25
N ASP A 113 4.86 8.91 -4.65
CA ASP A 113 5.54 8.68 -3.37
C ASP A 113 4.55 8.44 -2.23
N SER A 114 3.46 9.21 -2.18
CA SER A 114 2.40 9.01 -1.20
C SER A 114 1.78 7.62 -1.32
N LEU A 115 1.52 7.15 -2.54
CA LEU A 115 1.05 5.80 -2.80
C LEU A 115 2.05 4.75 -2.29
N ASP A 116 3.34 4.95 -2.59
CA ASP A 116 4.40 4.02 -2.20
C ASP A 116 4.50 3.90 -0.67
N VAL A 117 4.51 5.03 0.04
CA VAL A 117 4.42 5.09 1.51
C VAL A 117 3.17 4.38 2.02
N GLY A 118 2.03 4.54 1.32
CA GLY A 118 0.80 3.84 1.65
C GLY A 118 0.91 2.32 1.54
N SER A 119 1.56 1.83 0.49
CA SER A 119 1.82 0.40 0.29
C SER A 119 2.74 -0.17 1.38
N LEU A 120 3.79 0.57 1.79
CA LEU A 120 4.70 0.21 2.87
C LEU A 120 4.02 0.18 4.24
N LEU A 121 3.13 1.15 4.53
CA LEU A 121 2.35 1.16 5.76
C LEU A 121 1.41 -0.06 5.83
N MET A 122 0.78 -0.42 4.71
CA MET A 122 -0.05 -1.62 4.61
C MET A 122 0.78 -2.91 4.74
N LEU A 123 1.98 -2.94 4.16
CA LEU A 123 2.94 -4.03 4.32
C LEU A 123 3.32 -4.23 5.79
N MET A 124 3.67 -3.16 6.49
CA MET A 124 4.01 -3.21 7.91
C MET A 124 2.82 -3.70 8.75
N ALA A 125 1.61 -3.22 8.47
CA ALA A 125 0.40 -3.66 9.14
C ALA A 125 0.08 -5.15 8.86
N ALA A 126 0.29 -5.63 7.63
CA ALA A 126 0.11 -7.04 7.26
C ALA A 126 1.08 -7.94 8.01
N LYS A 127 2.35 -7.56 8.08
CA LYS A 127 3.40 -8.27 8.80
C LYS A 127 3.17 -8.33 10.31
N ILE A 128 2.77 -7.20 10.93
CA ILE A 128 2.36 -7.17 12.35
C ILE A 128 1.20 -8.14 12.59
N THR A 129 0.19 -8.14 11.72
CA THR A 129 -0.99 -9.03 11.86
C THR A 129 -0.62 -10.51 11.75
N LEU A 130 0.30 -10.87 10.85
CA LEU A 130 0.79 -12.24 10.71
C LEU A 130 1.64 -12.68 11.91
N ARG A 131 2.41 -11.76 12.50
CA ARG A 131 3.21 -12.02 13.70
C ARG A 131 2.34 -12.20 14.94
N ASP A 132 1.37 -11.32 15.15
CA ASP A 132 0.45 -11.36 16.31
C ASP A 132 -0.52 -12.56 16.26
N GLN A 133 -0.66 -13.22 15.10
CA GLN A 133 -1.34 -14.53 15.02
C GLN A 133 -0.50 -15.68 15.60
N ASN A 134 0.82 -15.52 15.67
CA ASN A 134 1.76 -16.52 16.17
C ASN A 134 2.27 -16.21 17.59
N GLU A 135 2.33 -14.94 18.00
CA GLU A 135 2.80 -14.47 19.31
C GLU A 135 1.70 -13.61 19.97
N TRP A 136 1.47 -13.76 21.28
CA TRP A 136 0.30 -13.19 21.98
C TRP A 136 -0.03 -11.71 21.65
N PRO A 137 -1.33 -11.36 21.47
CA PRO A 137 -1.76 -10.14 20.79
C PRO A 137 -1.82 -8.96 21.75
N GLN A 138 -0.71 -8.26 22.00
CA GLN A 138 -0.73 -7.07 22.87
C GLN A 138 0.11 -5.88 22.38
N MET A 139 0.64 -5.90 21.15
CA MET A 139 1.45 -4.78 20.70
C MET A 139 0.60 -3.65 20.09
N GLY A 140 0.36 -2.61 20.90
CA GLY A 140 0.08 -1.24 20.46
C GLY A 140 -1.08 -1.05 19.47
N GLU A 141 -2.30 -1.45 19.83
CA GLU A 141 -3.53 -1.24 19.03
C GLU A 141 -3.56 0.16 18.38
N SER A 142 -3.20 1.22 19.12
CA SER A 142 -3.22 2.59 18.61
C SER A 142 -2.30 2.80 17.40
N ARG A 143 -1.08 2.26 17.43
CA ARG A 143 -0.09 2.41 16.34
C ARG A 143 -0.56 1.69 15.09
N TYR A 144 -1.06 0.46 15.25
CA TYR A 144 -1.63 -0.31 14.15
C TYR A 144 -2.82 0.42 13.49
N GLN A 145 -3.71 1.02 14.30
CA GLN A 145 -4.84 1.79 13.76
C GLN A 145 -4.40 3.07 13.05
N MET A 146 -3.35 3.76 13.53
CA MET A 146 -2.77 4.89 12.81
C MET A 146 -2.13 4.49 11.49
N MET A 147 -1.43 3.35 11.44
CA MET A 147 -0.85 2.82 10.19
C MET A 147 -1.93 2.53 9.15
N LEU A 148 -3.06 1.91 9.56
CA LEU A 148 -4.19 1.67 8.66
C LEU A 148 -4.83 2.98 8.16
N LEU A 149 -4.95 4.00 9.02
CA LEU A 149 -5.44 5.31 8.59
C LEU A 149 -4.49 5.96 7.59
N GLY A 150 -3.21 6.06 7.95
CA GLY A 150 -2.17 6.67 7.13
C GLY A 150 -2.09 5.99 5.77
N GLY A 151 -2.00 4.65 5.75
CA GLY A 151 -1.93 3.90 4.51
C GLY A 151 -3.16 4.07 3.62
N ARG A 152 -4.39 4.20 4.17
CA ARG A 152 -5.59 4.49 3.37
C ARG A 152 -5.55 5.86 2.71
N LEU A 153 -5.18 6.89 3.47
CA LEU A 153 -5.06 8.25 2.95
C LEU A 153 -3.96 8.34 1.89
N CYS A 154 -2.83 7.69 2.16
CA CYS A 154 -1.72 7.57 1.22
C CYS A 154 -2.12 6.84 -0.07
N LEU A 155 -2.75 5.66 0.01
CA LEU A 155 -3.24 4.94 -1.18
C LEU A 155 -4.29 5.71 -1.97
N SER A 156 -5.05 6.59 -1.30
CA SER A 156 -6.09 7.40 -1.96
C SER A 156 -5.52 8.48 -2.89
N SER A 157 -4.21 8.76 -2.82
CA SER A 157 -3.51 9.61 -3.79
C SER A 157 -3.64 9.13 -5.23
N LEU A 158 -3.77 7.82 -5.46
CA LEU A 158 -3.99 7.23 -6.79
C LEU A 158 -5.16 7.88 -7.52
N PHE A 159 -6.27 8.09 -6.80
CA PHE A 159 -7.48 8.66 -7.41
C PHE A 159 -7.31 10.14 -7.74
N ILE A 160 -6.46 10.85 -7.02
CA ILE A 160 -6.14 12.26 -7.30
C ILE A 160 -5.33 12.34 -8.59
N MET A 161 -4.35 11.44 -8.78
CA MET A 161 -3.61 11.32 -10.04
C MET A 161 -4.55 11.03 -11.22
N TRP A 162 -5.44 10.05 -11.07
CA TRP A 162 -6.43 9.73 -12.11
C TRP A 162 -7.39 10.86 -12.46
N LEU A 163 -7.66 11.77 -11.52
CA LEU A 163 -8.47 12.96 -11.78
C LEU A 163 -7.69 14.04 -12.53
N ASP A 164 -6.40 14.18 -12.26
CA ASP A 164 -5.52 15.13 -12.94
C ASP A 164 -5.19 14.70 -14.38
N GLU A 165 -5.12 13.39 -14.64
CA GLU A 165 -4.90 12.82 -15.98
C GLU A 165 -6.02 13.14 -16.98
N GLY A 166 -7.12 13.80 -16.54
CA GLY A 166 -8.14 14.35 -17.44
C GLY A 166 -8.95 13.29 -18.19
N MET A 167 -9.07 12.10 -17.60
CA MET A 167 -9.77 10.94 -18.17
C MET A 167 -11.27 11.20 -18.39
N GLU A 168 -11.93 10.33 -19.17
CA GLU A 168 -13.37 10.40 -19.46
C GLU A 168 -14.21 10.75 -18.22
N THR A 169 -15.25 11.57 -18.42
CA THR A 169 -16.12 12.06 -17.34
C THR A 169 -16.68 10.95 -16.45
N PHE A 170 -16.98 9.78 -17.02
CA PHE A 170 -17.40 8.61 -16.25
C PHE A 170 -16.30 8.05 -15.33
N PHE A 171 -15.07 7.94 -15.82
CA PHE A 171 -13.95 7.45 -15.00
C PHE A 171 -13.63 8.43 -13.87
N SER A 172 -13.70 9.74 -14.13
CA SER A 172 -13.54 10.78 -13.11
C SER A 172 -14.58 10.66 -11.98
N ILE A 173 -15.86 10.40 -12.32
CA ILE A 173 -16.92 10.17 -11.32
C ILE A 173 -16.61 8.92 -10.47
N VAL A 174 -16.16 7.83 -11.12
CA VAL A 174 -15.76 6.60 -10.41
C VAL A 174 -14.59 6.87 -9.47
N SER A 175 -13.57 7.60 -9.92
CA SER A 175 -12.39 7.97 -9.12
C SER A 175 -12.77 8.80 -7.88
N ILE A 176 -13.65 9.80 -8.02
CA ILE A 176 -14.17 10.58 -6.88
C ILE A 176 -14.94 9.68 -5.91
N GLY A 177 -15.77 8.77 -6.43
CA GLY A 177 -16.49 7.81 -5.61
C GLY A 177 -15.56 6.92 -4.79
N LEU A 178 -14.55 6.33 -5.45
CA LEU A 178 -13.56 5.47 -4.81
C LEU A 178 -12.71 6.23 -3.77
N LEU A 179 -12.31 7.47 -4.09
CA LEU A 179 -11.59 8.37 -3.18
C LEU A 179 -12.38 8.59 -1.88
N LEU A 180 -13.65 8.96 -1.97
CA LEU A 180 -14.51 9.20 -0.81
C LEU A 180 -14.75 7.94 0.01
N PHE A 181 -15.07 6.82 -0.65
CA PHE A 181 -15.39 5.58 0.07
C PHE A 181 -14.17 4.95 0.75
N ILE A 182 -12.98 4.98 0.12
CA ILE A 182 -11.76 4.42 0.72
C ILE A 182 -11.22 5.30 1.84
N SER A 183 -11.19 6.63 1.65
CA SER A 183 -10.71 7.57 2.68
C SER A 183 -11.57 7.51 3.96
N LEU A 184 -12.89 7.53 3.82
CA LEU A 184 -13.83 7.36 4.94
C LEU A 184 -13.85 5.92 5.49
N GLY A 185 -13.41 4.97 4.68
CA GLY A 185 -13.44 3.54 4.96
C GLY A 185 -14.84 2.97 5.13
N PHE A 186 -15.68 3.27 4.17
CA PHE A 186 -16.97 2.64 4.00
C PHE A 186 -16.81 1.41 3.12
N HIS A 187 -17.27 0.24 3.56
CA HIS A 187 -17.11 -1.04 2.86
C HIS A 187 -15.71 -1.25 2.24
N CYS A 188 -14.65 -0.99 3.03
CA CYS A 188 -13.26 -0.96 2.53
C CYS A 188 -12.87 -2.18 1.69
N LYS A 189 -13.33 -3.38 2.09
CA LYS A 189 -13.03 -4.61 1.36
C LYS A 189 -13.58 -4.57 -0.07
N LEU A 190 -14.82 -4.15 -0.26
CA LEU A 190 -15.47 -4.09 -1.57
C LEU A 190 -14.83 -3.02 -2.46
N PHE A 191 -14.61 -1.82 -1.93
CA PHE A 191 -14.03 -0.73 -2.71
C PHE A 191 -12.55 -0.93 -3.02
N ALA A 192 -11.80 -1.63 -2.17
CA ALA A 192 -10.44 -2.03 -2.49
C ALA A 192 -10.40 -3.01 -3.68
N TYR A 193 -11.30 -4.01 -3.74
CA TYR A 193 -11.39 -4.89 -4.91
C TYR A 193 -11.84 -4.14 -6.16
N LEU A 194 -12.84 -3.25 -6.05
CA LEU A 194 -13.26 -2.42 -7.18
C LEU A 194 -12.11 -1.52 -7.68
N THR A 195 -11.28 -1.02 -6.77
CA THR A 195 -10.10 -0.23 -7.13
C THR A 195 -9.09 -1.07 -7.91
N VAL A 196 -8.84 -2.32 -7.50
CA VAL A 196 -7.97 -3.23 -8.26
C VAL A 196 -8.51 -3.48 -9.66
N VAL A 197 -9.83 -3.66 -9.82
CA VAL A 197 -10.46 -3.82 -11.14
C VAL A 197 -10.34 -2.55 -11.97
N ALA A 198 -10.61 -1.38 -11.39
CA ALA A 198 -10.46 -0.09 -12.05
C ALA A 198 -9.01 0.17 -12.46
N LEU A 199 -8.05 -0.24 -11.62
CA LEU A 199 -6.62 -0.12 -11.89
C LEU A 199 -6.19 -1.00 -13.05
N LEU A 200 -6.64 -2.26 -13.09
CA LEU A 200 -6.39 -3.13 -14.24
C LEU A 200 -7.00 -2.55 -15.52
N TYR A 201 -8.22 -2.03 -15.45
CA TYR A 201 -8.83 -1.35 -16.60
C TYR A 201 -8.00 -0.15 -17.07
N HIS A 202 -7.60 0.71 -16.14
CA HIS A 202 -6.85 1.93 -16.42
C HIS A 202 -5.44 1.66 -16.96
N ASP A 203 -4.62 0.96 -16.17
CA ASP A 203 -3.19 0.78 -16.41
C ASP A 203 -2.90 -0.36 -17.41
N VAL A 204 -3.82 -1.32 -17.64
CA VAL A 204 -3.59 -2.42 -18.60
C VAL A 204 -4.40 -2.23 -19.87
N PHE A 205 -5.71 -1.96 -19.78
CA PHE A 205 -6.61 -2.02 -20.94
C PHE A 205 -6.81 -0.67 -21.65
N SER A 206 -6.82 0.44 -20.91
CA SER A 206 -7.18 1.75 -21.44
C SER A 206 -5.99 2.50 -22.03
N ASN A 207 -4.91 2.65 -21.26
CA ASN A 207 -3.96 3.73 -21.54
C ASN A 207 -2.56 3.22 -21.91
N HIS A 208 -2.17 2.00 -21.51
CA HIS A 208 -0.78 1.51 -21.60
C HIS A 208 -0.64 0.10 -22.22
N TRP A 209 -1.67 -0.42 -22.92
CA TRP A 209 -1.60 -1.74 -23.58
C TRP A 209 -0.41 -1.85 -24.55
N SER A 210 -0.10 -0.75 -25.26
CA SER A 210 1.07 -0.64 -26.14
C SER A 210 2.40 -0.50 -25.37
N MET A 211 2.39 -0.01 -24.13
CA MET A 211 3.56 0.07 -23.26
C MET A 211 4.00 -1.30 -22.72
N LEU A 212 3.07 -2.26 -22.64
CA LEU A 212 3.34 -3.64 -22.20
C LEU A 212 4.17 -4.44 -23.23
N TRP A 213 4.10 -4.08 -24.51
CA TRP A 213 4.70 -4.86 -25.61
C TRP A 213 5.48 -4.02 -26.63
N GLY A 214 5.42 -2.68 -26.56
CA GLY A 214 5.84 -1.79 -27.65
C GLY A 214 7.04 -0.88 -27.33
N TRP A 215 7.64 -0.95 -26.14
CA TRP A 215 8.87 -0.20 -25.85
C TRP A 215 10.10 -1.02 -26.22
N ASN A 216 11.08 -0.37 -26.85
CA ASN A 216 12.40 -0.96 -27.11
C ASN A 216 13.18 -1.25 -25.83
N ASP A 217 12.82 -0.62 -24.71
CA ASP A 217 13.44 -0.86 -23.40
C ASP A 217 12.59 -1.80 -22.54
N THR A 218 12.97 -3.07 -22.55
CA THR A 218 12.32 -4.12 -21.76
C THR A 218 12.39 -3.85 -20.25
N LEU A 219 13.43 -3.16 -19.78
CA LEU A 219 13.68 -2.99 -18.36
C LEU A 219 12.71 -1.98 -17.74
N LEU A 220 12.42 -0.92 -18.49
CA LEU A 220 11.42 0.07 -18.11
C LEU A 220 10.00 -0.53 -18.16
N SER A 221 9.68 -1.38 -19.13
CA SER A 221 8.39 -2.10 -19.14
C SER A 221 8.20 -2.98 -17.89
N MET A 222 9.26 -3.68 -17.46
CA MET A 222 9.23 -4.48 -16.23
C MET A 222 9.05 -3.61 -14.98
N GLN A 223 9.64 -2.42 -14.93
CA GLN A 223 9.46 -1.48 -13.82
C GLN A 223 8.00 -1.01 -13.69
N TYR A 224 7.33 -0.70 -14.82
CA TYR A 224 5.90 -0.37 -14.82
C TYR A 224 5.03 -1.52 -14.32
N PHE A 225 5.29 -2.75 -14.75
CA PHE A 225 4.60 -3.93 -14.23
C PHE A 225 4.80 -4.10 -12.72
N SER A 226 6.02 -3.89 -12.25
CA SER A 226 6.34 -4.00 -10.84
C SER A 226 5.63 -2.94 -10.00
N LEU A 227 5.52 -1.71 -10.52
CA LEU A 227 4.75 -0.65 -9.90
C LEU A 227 3.25 -1.01 -9.85
N LEU A 228 2.69 -1.56 -10.94
CA LEU A 228 1.31 -2.04 -10.97
C LEU A 228 1.07 -3.13 -9.90
N PHE A 229 1.97 -4.11 -9.80
CA PHE A 229 1.89 -5.13 -8.74
C PHE A 229 2.00 -4.54 -7.34
N CYS A 230 2.84 -3.51 -7.14
CA CYS A 230 2.91 -2.78 -5.87
C CYS A 230 1.57 -2.13 -5.51
N LYS A 231 0.95 -1.39 -6.45
CA LYS A 231 -0.37 -0.77 -6.24
C LYS A 231 -1.42 -1.84 -5.89
N ILE A 232 -1.49 -2.92 -6.66
CA ILE A 232 -2.41 -4.05 -6.44
C ILE A 232 -2.18 -4.66 -5.06
N GLY A 233 -0.92 -4.89 -4.69
CA GLY A 233 -0.52 -5.40 -3.38
C GLY A 233 -1.02 -4.52 -2.24
N GLY A 234 -0.84 -3.20 -2.35
CA GLY A 234 -1.33 -2.22 -1.38
C GLY A 234 -2.84 -2.29 -1.15
N PHE A 235 -3.64 -2.28 -2.22
CA PHE A 235 -5.11 -2.35 -2.12
C PHE A 235 -5.62 -3.72 -1.67
N LEU A 236 -5.01 -4.82 -2.13
CA LEU A 236 -5.40 -6.16 -1.67
C LEU A 236 -5.09 -6.36 -0.18
N MET A 237 -3.95 -5.86 0.31
CA MET A 237 -3.66 -5.85 1.75
C MET A 237 -4.68 -5.00 2.51
N LEU A 238 -5.03 -3.81 2.02
CA LEU A 238 -6.10 -2.99 2.61
C LEU A 238 -7.44 -3.73 2.67
N SER A 239 -7.77 -4.51 1.64
CA SER A 239 -9.03 -5.28 1.59
C SER A 239 -9.12 -6.35 2.69
N GLU A 240 -7.98 -6.92 3.10
CA GLU A 240 -7.89 -8.00 4.08
C GLU A 240 -7.56 -7.53 5.51
N LEU A 241 -6.90 -6.38 5.64
CA LEU A 241 -6.65 -5.70 6.92
C LEU A 241 -7.87 -4.87 7.37
N GLY A 242 -8.62 -4.33 6.42
CA GLY A 242 -9.82 -3.53 6.65
C GLY A 242 -9.54 -2.06 6.96
N GLY A 243 -10.62 -1.28 7.13
CA GLY A 243 -10.55 0.18 7.29
C GLY A 243 -10.01 0.68 8.63
N GLY A 244 -9.82 -0.21 9.61
CA GLY A 244 -9.41 0.17 10.96
C GLY A 244 -10.52 0.83 11.78
N LYS A 245 -10.17 1.20 13.01
CA LYS A 245 -11.06 1.66 14.08
C LYS A 245 -11.66 3.04 13.78
N TRP A 246 -10.98 3.88 13.00
CA TRP A 246 -11.42 5.23 12.62
C TRP A 246 -12.14 5.28 11.26
N SER A 247 -12.40 4.12 10.64
CA SER A 247 -13.28 4.03 9.48
C SER A 247 -14.76 3.99 9.85
N ILE A 248 -15.65 4.33 8.92
CA ILE A 248 -17.10 4.16 9.08
C ILE A 248 -17.45 2.71 9.42
N ASP A 249 -16.82 1.74 8.76
CA ASP A 249 -16.97 0.31 9.06
C ASP A 249 -16.57 -0.01 10.52
N GLY A 250 -15.46 0.57 10.98
CA GLY A 250 -14.97 0.44 12.36
C GLY A 250 -15.90 1.07 13.39
N PHE A 251 -16.51 2.22 13.10
CA PHE A 251 -17.50 2.86 13.97
C PHE A 251 -18.80 2.05 14.05
N ARG A 252 -19.27 1.48 12.92
CA ARG A 252 -20.46 0.62 12.88
C ARG A 252 -20.27 -0.66 13.71
N ASN A 253 -19.12 -1.32 13.57
CA ASN A 253 -18.82 -2.52 14.36
C ASN A 253 -18.66 -2.22 15.86
N ARG A 254 -18.10 -1.06 16.24
CA ARG A 254 -18.04 -0.64 17.65
C ARG A 254 -19.43 -0.36 18.25
N LYS A 255 -20.37 0.17 17.46
CA LYS A 255 -21.75 0.35 17.91
C LYS A 255 -22.45 -1.00 18.11
N ALA A 256 -22.23 -1.98 17.23
CA ALA A 256 -22.77 -3.33 17.38
C ALA A 256 -22.28 -4.03 18.67
N VAL A 257 -20.96 -3.99 18.94
CA VAL A 257 -20.38 -4.58 20.17
C VAL A 257 -20.89 -3.87 21.44
N LYS A 258 -21.07 -2.54 21.39
CA LYS A 258 -21.67 -1.79 22.53
C LYS A 258 -23.15 -2.13 22.73
N TRP A 259 -23.90 -2.39 21.65
CA TRP A 259 -25.29 -2.80 21.71
C TRP A 259 -25.46 -4.21 22.26
N GLU A 260 -24.63 -5.18 21.84
CA GLU A 260 -24.62 -6.54 22.40
C GLU A 260 -24.28 -6.55 23.89
N LYS A 261 -23.30 -5.75 24.32
CA LYS A 261 -23.02 -5.57 25.76
C LYS A 261 -24.24 -5.01 26.50
N LYS A 262 -24.91 -3.99 25.97
CA LYS A 262 -26.15 -3.45 26.58
C LYS A 262 -27.32 -4.45 26.60
N GLY A 263 -27.40 -5.36 25.62
CA GLY A 263 -28.39 -6.44 25.58
C GLY A 263 -28.16 -7.54 26.63
N ASN A 264 -26.90 -7.86 26.94
CA ASN A 264 -26.55 -8.89 27.92
C ASN A 264 -26.80 -8.49 29.39
N TYR A 265 -27.09 -7.22 29.70
CA TYR A 265 -27.48 -6.81 31.06
C TYR A 265 -28.99 -6.95 31.33
N ARG A 266 -29.80 -7.46 30.39
CA ARG A 266 -31.28 -7.47 30.53
C ARG A 266 -31.94 -8.81 30.79
N ILE A 267 -31.22 -9.90 31.02
CA ILE A 267 -31.85 -11.15 31.47
C ILE A 267 -31.01 -11.82 32.58
N ILE A 268 -31.10 -11.27 33.79
CA ILE A 268 -31.14 -12.10 35.00
C ILE A 268 -32.61 -12.11 35.41
N LYS A 269 -33.41 -12.97 34.76
CA LYS A 269 -34.73 -13.30 35.28
C LYS A 269 -34.50 -14.05 36.58
N SER A 270 -35.05 -13.49 37.65
CA SER A 270 -35.35 -14.11 38.94
C SER A 270 -35.51 -15.63 38.86
N GLN A 271 -34.62 -16.38 39.49
CA GLN A 271 -34.86 -17.77 39.86
C GLN A 271 -34.03 -18.11 41.10
N ALA A 272 -34.65 -17.94 42.27
CA ALA A 272 -34.55 -18.82 43.44
C ALA A 272 -35.43 -18.22 44.55
N ALA A 273 -36.73 -18.45 44.43
CA ALA A 273 -37.59 -18.63 45.60
C ALA A 273 -37.80 -20.15 45.71
N ALA A 274 -37.21 -20.76 46.73
CA ALA A 274 -37.62 -21.99 47.40
C ALA A 274 -36.71 -22.15 48.62
#